data_AF-A0A9W4PYS3-F1
#
_entry.id   AF-A0A9W4PYS3-F1
#
_cell.length_a   1.000
_cell.length_b   1.000
_cell.length_c   1.000
_cell.angle_alpha   90.00
_cell.angle_beta   90.00
_cell.angle_gamma   90.00
#
_symmetry.space_group_name_H-M   'P 1'
#
loop_
_entity.id
_entity.type
_entity.pdbx_description
1 polymer ?
#
loop_
_entity_poly.entity_id
_entity_poly.type
_entity_poly.pdbx_seq_one_letter_code
_entity_poly.pdbx_strand_id
1 'polypeptide(L)'
;MAKTRMARETNVANAGLFNEAHGAETFGFRKLQAVNWNFQAPRLYEESLKRGEAKIAAGGALTADTGVHTGRSPKDKFVVKDEVTTDVVWWDNNGAITPAQFDVLLEDFLKHAEGKELFAQDLFGGADPAYRVKTRVFTEYAWHSLFIRNLLVRPELGELRNFVPELTIVDLPSFKADPARHGVRGRLEIKDCGVPCRPLNGGKGWAVASTYRT
;
A
#
# COMPACT_ATOMS: atom_id res chain seq x y z
N MET A 1 43.46 9.21 -14.39
CA MET A 1 42.53 10.30 -13.99
C MET A 1 41.11 9.84 -14.24
N ALA A 2 40.24 10.06 -13.26
CA ALA A 2 38.99 9.33 -13.04
C ALA A 2 37.94 9.53 -14.15
N LYS A 3 37.34 8.43 -14.61
CA LYS A 3 36.08 8.43 -15.35
C LYS A 3 34.96 8.70 -14.35
N THR A 4 34.39 9.90 -14.38
CA THR A 4 33.14 10.22 -13.69
C THR A 4 32.02 9.40 -14.34
N ARG A 5 31.66 8.29 -13.69
CA ARG A 5 30.51 7.47 -14.03
C ARG A 5 29.29 8.27 -13.57
N MET A 6 28.61 8.95 -14.50
CA MET A 6 27.31 9.58 -14.21
C MET A 6 26.39 8.52 -13.63
N ALA A 7 25.87 8.77 -12.43
CA ALA A 7 24.83 7.94 -11.84
C ALA A 7 23.65 7.95 -12.81
N ARG A 8 23.24 6.77 -13.31
CA ARG A 8 22.01 6.63 -14.07
C ARG A 8 20.87 7.12 -13.16
N GLU A 9 20.12 8.12 -13.58
CA GLU A 9 18.79 8.37 -13.05
C GLU A 9 18.01 7.07 -13.22
N THR A 10 17.76 6.38 -12.12
CA THR A 10 16.90 5.20 -12.09
C THR A 10 15.46 5.65 -12.32
N ASN A 11 15.08 5.80 -13.58
CA ASN A 11 13.67 5.94 -13.97
C ASN A 11 12.95 4.66 -13.56
N VAL A 12 11.97 4.79 -12.67
CA VAL A 12 11.10 3.68 -12.26
C VAL A 12 10.37 3.16 -13.50
N ALA A 13 10.43 1.86 -13.76
CA ALA A 13 9.69 1.28 -14.87
C ALA A 13 8.19 1.24 -14.52
N ASN A 14 7.36 2.00 -15.23
CA ASN A 14 5.92 1.99 -15.03
C ASN A 14 5.25 1.17 -16.15
N ALA A 15 4.37 0.25 -15.77
CA ALA A 15 3.60 -0.56 -16.71
C ALA A 15 2.10 -0.46 -16.38
N GLY A 16 1.25 -0.27 -17.39
CA GLY A 16 -0.21 -0.17 -17.22
C GLY A 16 -0.74 1.25 -17.21
N LEU A 17 -2.03 1.41 -16.89
CA LEU A 17 -2.76 2.67 -17.00
C LEU A 17 -2.88 3.35 -15.63
N PHE A 18 -2.46 4.60 -15.53
CA PHE A 18 -2.60 5.40 -14.32
C PHE A 18 -2.59 6.89 -14.67
N ASN A 19 -2.81 7.72 -13.65
CA ASN A 19 -2.62 9.16 -13.72
C ASN A 19 -1.13 9.49 -13.53
N GLU A 20 -0.44 9.85 -14.61
CA GLU A 20 1.00 10.16 -14.63
C GLU A 20 1.35 11.37 -13.75
N ALA A 21 0.41 12.29 -13.50
CA ALA A 21 0.63 13.42 -12.59
C ALA A 21 0.62 13.02 -11.11
N HIS A 22 0.15 11.80 -10.80
CA HIS A 22 0.12 11.23 -9.47
C HIS A 22 0.75 9.84 -9.52
N GLY A 23 2.06 9.75 -9.75
CA GLY A 23 2.78 8.48 -9.70
C GLY A 23 3.09 8.03 -8.26
N ALA A 24 3.89 6.97 -8.13
CA ALA A 24 4.28 6.41 -6.83
C ALA A 24 5.18 7.37 -6.03
N GLU A 25 5.95 8.20 -6.72
CA GLU A 25 6.77 9.26 -6.14
C GLU A 25 5.95 10.32 -5.42
N THR A 26 4.70 10.56 -5.84
CA THR A 26 3.78 11.48 -5.16
C THR A 26 3.41 11.00 -3.75
N PHE A 27 3.40 9.69 -3.53
CA PHE A 27 3.25 9.11 -2.18
C PHE A 27 4.54 9.19 -1.35
N GLY A 28 5.70 9.33 -2.01
CA GLY A 28 7.01 9.39 -1.37
C GLY A 28 7.92 8.18 -1.65
N PHE A 29 7.48 7.22 -2.48
CA PHE A 29 8.33 6.11 -2.90
C PHE A 29 9.51 6.61 -3.75
N ARG A 30 10.66 5.97 -3.58
CA ARG A 30 11.90 6.34 -4.26
C ARG A 30 12.60 5.08 -4.74
N LYS A 31 13.35 5.19 -5.84
CA LYS A 31 14.19 4.12 -6.38
C LYS A 31 13.49 2.75 -6.50
N LEU A 32 12.20 2.73 -6.79
CA LEU A 32 11.49 1.49 -7.09
C LEU A 32 12.08 0.87 -8.36
N GLN A 33 12.11 -0.46 -8.44
CA GLN A 33 12.48 -1.14 -9.67
C GLN A 33 11.40 -0.93 -10.74
N ALA A 34 10.15 -1.16 -10.36
CA ALA A 34 9.00 -1.02 -11.25
C ALA A 34 7.69 -0.83 -10.47
N VAL A 35 6.68 -0.27 -11.13
CA VAL A 35 5.30 -0.23 -10.65
C VAL A 35 4.34 -0.70 -11.74
N ASN A 36 3.56 -1.72 -11.42
CA ASN A 36 2.56 -2.32 -12.29
C ASN A 36 1.16 -1.76 -11.94
N TRP A 37 0.71 -0.79 -12.72
CA TRP A 37 -0.51 -0.02 -12.51
C TRP A 37 -1.75 -0.67 -13.12
N ASN A 38 -2.78 -0.85 -12.30
CA ASN A 38 -4.13 -1.24 -12.69
C ASN A 38 -4.18 -2.47 -13.60
N PHE A 39 -3.25 -3.41 -13.41
CA PHE A 39 -3.28 -4.70 -14.08
C PHE A 39 -4.61 -5.40 -13.82
N GLN A 40 -5.18 -5.96 -14.89
CA GLN A 40 -6.42 -6.70 -14.81
C GLN A 40 -6.21 -8.11 -14.26
N ALA A 41 -7.31 -8.77 -13.91
CA ALA A 41 -7.28 -10.08 -13.26
C ALA A 41 -6.41 -11.12 -13.98
N PRO A 42 -6.47 -11.29 -15.32
CA PRO A 42 -5.61 -12.26 -16.02
C PRO A 42 -4.12 -12.01 -15.81
N ARG A 43 -3.70 -10.74 -15.85
CA ARG A 43 -2.30 -10.36 -15.70
C ARG A 43 -1.81 -10.55 -14.27
N LEU A 44 -2.62 -10.15 -13.28
CA LEU A 44 -2.31 -10.38 -11.87
C LEU A 44 -2.26 -11.89 -11.56
N TYR A 45 -3.12 -12.68 -12.20
CA TYR A 45 -3.13 -14.13 -12.08
C TYR A 45 -1.83 -14.75 -12.58
N GLU A 46 -1.39 -14.39 -13.80
CA GLU A 46 -0.11 -14.83 -14.36
C GLU A 46 1.09 -14.42 -13.50
N GLU A 47 1.14 -13.15 -13.07
CA GLU A 47 2.26 -12.67 -12.24
C GLU A 47 2.31 -13.38 -10.89
N SER A 48 1.16 -13.67 -10.27
CA SER A 48 1.07 -14.43 -9.01
C SER A 48 1.69 -15.83 -9.16
N LEU A 49 1.44 -16.50 -10.28
CA LEU A 49 2.00 -17.83 -10.57
C LEU A 49 3.49 -17.76 -10.90
N LYS A 50 3.88 -16.81 -11.75
CA LYS A 50 5.27 -16.61 -12.19
C LYS A 50 6.19 -16.28 -11.02
N ARG A 51 5.69 -15.52 -10.05
CA ARG A 51 6.41 -15.13 -8.83
C ARG A 51 6.34 -16.21 -7.73
N GLY A 52 5.62 -17.31 -7.97
CA GLY A 52 5.47 -18.40 -7.00
C GLY A 52 4.66 -18.02 -5.75
N GLU A 53 3.86 -16.96 -5.84
CA GLU A 53 3.08 -16.43 -4.71
C GLU A 53 1.79 -17.23 -4.47
N ALA A 54 1.30 -17.93 -5.49
CA ALA A 54 0.06 -18.71 -5.46
C ALA A 54 0.13 -19.96 -6.35
N LYS A 55 -0.84 -20.86 -6.19
CA LYS A 55 -1.05 -22.08 -6.97
C LYS A 55 -2.46 -22.13 -7.53
N ILE A 56 -2.65 -22.89 -8.60
CA ILE A 56 -3.97 -23.12 -9.19
C ILE A 56 -4.61 -24.35 -8.52
N ALA A 57 -5.80 -24.18 -7.96
CA ALA A 57 -6.62 -25.29 -7.47
C ALA A 57 -7.40 -25.97 -8.60
N ALA A 58 -7.91 -27.17 -8.34
CA ALA A 58 -8.91 -27.78 -9.21
C ALA A 58 -10.09 -26.82 -9.40
N GLY A 59 -10.42 -26.50 -10.65
CA GLY A 59 -11.43 -25.50 -11.01
C GLY A 59 -10.90 -24.10 -11.35
N GLY A 60 -9.58 -23.90 -11.33
CA GLY A 60 -8.95 -22.68 -11.86
C GLY A 60 -8.85 -21.51 -10.88
N ALA A 61 -9.33 -21.66 -9.65
CA ALA A 61 -9.16 -20.65 -8.60
C ALA A 61 -7.68 -20.56 -8.17
N LEU A 62 -7.23 -19.34 -7.85
CA LEU A 62 -5.93 -19.14 -7.20
C LEU A 62 -6.03 -19.48 -5.71
N THR A 63 -5.00 -20.14 -5.21
CA THR A 63 -4.81 -20.48 -3.81
C THR A 63 -3.46 -19.96 -3.36
N ALA A 64 -3.44 -19.13 -2.34
CA ALA A 64 -2.24 -18.59 -1.73
C ALA A 64 -2.19 -19.02 -0.26
N ASP A 65 -0.99 -19.20 0.27
CA ASP A 65 -0.77 -19.45 1.69
C ASP A 65 -0.41 -18.13 2.38
N THR A 66 -1.08 -17.80 3.48
CA THR A 66 -0.81 -16.60 4.28
C THR A 66 0.10 -16.90 5.49
N GLY A 67 0.69 -18.10 5.50
CA GLY A 67 1.65 -18.56 6.48
C GLY A 67 1.03 -18.67 7.87
N VAL A 68 1.70 -18.05 8.85
CA VAL A 68 1.28 -18.10 10.26
C VAL A 68 -0.02 -17.30 10.49
N HIS A 69 -0.38 -16.39 9.59
CA HIS A 69 -1.47 -15.45 9.78
C HIS A 69 -2.69 -15.85 8.96
N THR A 70 -3.56 -16.66 9.58
CA THR A 70 -4.83 -17.11 8.98
C THR A 70 -6.02 -16.24 9.36
N GLY A 71 -5.77 -15.11 10.04
CA GLY A 71 -6.82 -14.19 10.50
C GLY A 71 -6.28 -12.80 10.87
N ARG A 72 -7.19 -11.94 11.31
CA ARG A 72 -6.86 -10.57 11.73
C ARG A 72 -5.97 -10.56 12.96
N SER A 73 -5.16 -9.49 13.10
CA SER A 73 -4.33 -9.25 14.28
C SER A 73 -4.77 -7.97 15.01
N PRO A 74 -5.91 -7.96 15.74
CA PRO A 74 -6.47 -6.74 16.33
C PRO A 74 -5.51 -5.99 17.27
N LYS A 75 -4.60 -6.72 17.94
CA LYS A 75 -3.61 -6.16 18.86
C LYS A 75 -2.47 -5.42 18.17
N ASP A 76 -2.31 -5.61 16.86
CA ASP A 76 -1.27 -5.01 16.05
C ASP A 76 -1.81 -3.84 15.21
N LYS A 77 -3.07 -3.42 15.47
CA LYS A 77 -3.72 -2.25 14.86
C LYS A 77 -3.46 -0.98 15.67
N PHE A 78 -2.86 0.01 15.02
CA PHE A 78 -2.61 1.33 15.60
C PHE A 78 -3.29 2.44 14.80
N VAL A 79 -3.63 3.53 15.49
CA VAL A 79 -4.12 4.78 14.91
C VAL A 79 -3.21 5.91 15.40
N VAL A 80 -2.80 6.78 14.47
CA VAL A 80 -2.02 7.97 14.82
C VAL A 80 -2.86 8.81 15.76
N LYS A 81 -2.31 9.16 16.92
CA LYS A 81 -2.95 10.03 17.90
C LYS A 81 -2.42 11.44 17.76
N ASP A 82 -3.20 12.27 17.08
CA ASP A 82 -2.94 13.68 16.79
C ASP A 82 -4.12 14.56 17.26
N GLU A 83 -4.08 15.85 16.94
CA GLU A 83 -5.11 16.82 17.33
C GLU A 83 -6.49 16.50 16.74
N VAL A 84 -6.55 15.78 15.61
CA VAL A 84 -7.81 15.45 14.93
C VAL A 84 -8.43 14.17 15.48
N THR A 85 -7.60 13.19 15.79
CA THR A 85 -7.99 11.83 16.19
C THR A 85 -8.19 11.68 17.69
N THR A 86 -7.54 12.50 18.50
CA THR A 86 -7.50 12.36 19.97
C THR A 86 -8.89 12.28 20.59
N ASP A 87 -9.83 13.11 20.16
CA ASP A 87 -11.17 13.21 20.77
C ASP A 87 -12.27 12.45 20.00
N VAL A 88 -11.97 11.97 18.78
CA VAL A 88 -12.97 11.31 17.90
C VAL A 88 -12.78 9.79 17.82
N VAL A 89 -11.58 9.29 18.07
CA VAL A 89 -11.28 7.86 18.03
C VAL A 89 -11.66 7.21 19.35
N TRP A 90 -12.36 6.09 19.28
CA TRP A 90 -12.62 5.26 20.45
C TRP A 90 -11.36 4.45 20.84
N TRP A 91 -10.63 4.91 21.85
CA TRP A 91 -9.30 4.38 22.18
C TRP A 91 -9.29 3.04 22.94
N ASP A 92 -10.40 2.60 23.54
CA ASP A 92 -10.41 1.35 24.33
C ASP A 92 -10.07 0.11 23.49
N ASN A 93 -10.24 0.19 22.17
CA ASN A 93 -10.00 -0.90 21.22
C ASN A 93 -9.04 -0.51 20.08
N ASN A 94 -8.35 0.63 20.17
CA ASN A 94 -7.38 1.08 19.17
C ASN A 94 -6.04 1.40 19.83
N GLY A 95 -4.97 0.76 19.37
CA GLY A 95 -3.62 1.15 19.79
C GLY A 95 -3.32 2.57 19.32
N ALA A 96 -2.67 3.37 20.15
CA ALA A 96 -2.20 4.70 19.78
C ALA A 96 -0.74 4.63 19.31
N ILE A 97 -0.41 5.36 18.25
CA ILE A 97 0.97 5.66 17.85
C ILE A 97 1.11 7.19 17.76
N THR A 98 2.26 7.74 18.14
CA THR A 98 2.49 9.18 17.99
C THR A 98 2.81 9.53 16.54
N PRO A 99 2.58 10.78 16.09
CA PRO A 99 2.97 11.22 14.74
C PRO A 99 4.46 10.99 14.46
N ALA A 100 5.33 11.27 15.42
CA ALA A 100 6.78 11.06 15.27
C ALA A 100 7.16 9.58 15.09
N GLN A 101 6.49 8.67 15.81
CA GLN A 101 6.71 7.23 15.62
C GLN A 101 6.20 6.76 14.26
N PHE A 102 5.07 7.31 13.79
CA PHE A 102 4.55 7.04 12.46
C PHE A 102 5.50 7.54 11.36
N ASP A 103 6.06 8.75 11.50
CA ASP A 103 7.01 9.31 10.53
C ASP A 103 8.25 8.41 10.38
N VAL A 104 8.83 7.94 11.49
CA VAL A 104 9.97 7.02 11.49
C VAL A 104 9.62 5.70 10.81
N LEU A 105 8.43 5.18 11.10
CA LEU A 105 7.97 3.96 10.46
C LEU A 105 7.77 4.15 8.96
N LEU A 106 7.11 5.23 8.54
CA LEU A 106 6.83 5.52 7.14
C LEU A 106 8.14 5.65 6.37
N GLU A 107 9.14 6.33 6.93
CA GLU A 107 10.48 6.40 6.34
C GLU A 107 11.08 5.02 6.12
N ASP A 108 11.02 4.13 7.12
CA ASP A 108 11.55 2.77 7.02
C ASP A 108 10.75 1.91 6.02
N PHE A 109 9.42 2.11 5.91
CA PHE A 109 8.57 1.49 4.90
C PHE A 109 8.95 1.91 3.49
N LEU A 110 9.11 3.23 3.26
CA LEU A 110 9.53 3.78 1.97
C LEU A 110 10.93 3.29 1.58
N LYS A 111 11.83 3.20 2.57
CA LYS A 111 13.18 2.66 2.37
C LYS A 111 13.16 1.17 2.03
N HIS A 112 12.30 0.38 2.69
CA HIS A 112 12.14 -1.05 2.40
C HIS A 112 11.58 -1.30 0.99
N ALA A 113 10.82 -0.36 0.45
CA ALA A 113 10.32 -0.43 -0.92
C ALA A 113 11.40 -0.17 -1.98
N GLU A 114 12.53 0.47 -1.63
CA GLU A 114 13.60 0.73 -2.62
C GLU A 114 14.08 -0.57 -3.29
N GLY A 115 14.19 -0.54 -4.62
CA GLY A 115 14.59 -1.69 -5.42
C GLY A 115 13.52 -2.78 -5.61
N LYS A 116 12.33 -2.63 -5.01
CA LYS A 116 11.21 -3.57 -5.22
C LYS A 116 10.39 -3.20 -6.45
N GLU A 117 9.72 -4.21 -6.98
CA GLU A 117 8.62 -4.05 -7.92
C GLU A 117 7.28 -4.13 -7.17
N LEU A 118 6.45 -3.11 -7.33
CA LEU A 118 5.14 -3.02 -6.68
C LEU A 118 3.99 -3.13 -7.69
N PHE A 119 2.81 -3.49 -7.20
CA PHE A 119 1.56 -3.38 -7.93
C PHE A 119 0.73 -2.25 -7.35
N ALA A 120 0.04 -1.50 -8.21
CA ALA A 120 -0.85 -0.42 -7.80
C ALA A 120 -2.25 -0.67 -8.36
N GLN A 121 -3.29 -0.53 -7.52
CA GLN A 121 -4.69 -0.57 -7.93
C GLN A 121 -5.40 0.69 -7.47
N ASP A 122 -6.02 1.39 -8.42
CA ASP A 122 -6.92 2.51 -8.20
C ASP A 122 -8.35 2.00 -8.17
N LEU A 123 -9.00 2.14 -7.01
CA LEU A 123 -10.28 1.52 -6.69
C LEU A 123 -11.16 2.48 -5.88
N PHE A 124 -12.43 2.16 -5.71
CA PHE A 124 -13.36 2.93 -4.90
C PHE A 124 -13.79 2.14 -3.65
N GLY A 125 -13.64 2.78 -2.48
CA GLY A 125 -14.23 2.33 -1.23
C GLY A 125 -15.65 2.87 -1.09
N GLY A 126 -16.65 2.01 -1.07
CA GLY A 126 -18.07 2.39 -1.05
C GLY A 126 -18.72 2.36 -2.45
N ALA A 127 -19.96 1.88 -2.52
CA ALA A 127 -20.68 1.69 -3.78
C ALA A 127 -21.41 2.94 -4.27
N ASP A 128 -21.82 3.83 -3.36
CA ASP A 128 -22.53 5.06 -3.70
C ASP A 128 -21.55 6.10 -4.28
N PRO A 129 -21.71 6.56 -5.53
CA PRO A 129 -20.84 7.56 -6.14
C PRO A 129 -20.73 8.88 -5.37
N ALA A 130 -21.74 9.24 -4.56
CA ALA A 130 -21.73 10.46 -3.77
C ALA A 130 -20.84 10.37 -2.51
N TYR A 131 -20.58 9.15 -2.02
CA TYR A 131 -19.84 8.92 -0.77
C TYR A 131 -18.63 8.00 -0.94
N ARG A 132 -18.33 7.56 -2.17
CA ARG A 132 -17.19 6.69 -2.45
C ARG A 132 -15.87 7.42 -2.25
N VAL A 133 -14.89 6.70 -1.70
CA VAL A 133 -13.53 7.20 -1.48
C VAL A 133 -12.61 6.64 -2.55
N LYS A 134 -11.92 7.53 -3.27
CA LYS A 134 -10.86 7.14 -4.22
C LYS A 134 -9.70 6.55 -3.44
N THR A 135 -9.49 5.25 -3.58
CA THR A 135 -8.50 4.48 -2.82
C THR A 135 -7.44 3.95 -3.77
N ARG A 136 -6.18 4.32 -3.54
CA ARG A 136 -5.03 3.70 -4.20
C ARG A 136 -4.40 2.68 -3.28
N VAL A 137 -4.13 1.49 -3.79
CA VAL A 137 -3.54 0.40 -3.01
C VAL A 137 -2.25 -0.05 -3.67
N PHE A 138 -1.14 0.10 -2.98
CA PHE A 138 0.16 -0.45 -3.35
C PHE A 138 0.36 -1.78 -2.65
N THR A 139 0.71 -2.82 -3.39
CA THR A 139 0.99 -4.16 -2.85
C THR A 139 2.32 -4.69 -3.36
N GLU A 140 3.04 -5.41 -2.51
CA GLU A 140 4.26 -6.13 -2.91
C GLU A 140 3.95 -7.36 -3.78
N TYR A 141 2.85 -8.05 -3.46
CA TYR A 141 2.43 -9.28 -4.13
C TYR A 141 1.31 -9.02 -5.14
N ALA A 142 1.34 -9.78 -6.25
CA ALA A 142 0.36 -9.70 -7.32
C ALA A 142 -1.01 -10.22 -6.85
N TRP A 143 -1.02 -11.30 -6.06
CA TRP A 143 -2.28 -11.88 -5.58
C TRP A 143 -2.98 -10.99 -4.55
N HIS A 144 -2.24 -10.18 -3.77
CA HIS A 144 -2.82 -9.13 -2.92
C HIS A 144 -3.52 -8.05 -3.76
N SER A 145 -2.91 -7.63 -4.86
CA SER A 145 -3.54 -6.72 -5.83
C SER A 145 -4.80 -7.33 -6.47
N LEU A 146 -4.79 -8.64 -6.75
CA LEU A 146 -5.98 -9.34 -7.25
C LEU A 146 -7.08 -9.41 -6.19
N PHE A 147 -6.71 -9.69 -4.94
CA PHE A 147 -7.61 -9.74 -3.80
C PHE A 147 -8.34 -8.41 -3.61
N ILE A 148 -7.61 -7.29 -3.54
CA ILE A 148 -8.24 -5.99 -3.32
C ILE A 148 -9.12 -5.55 -4.51
N ARG A 149 -8.74 -5.93 -5.72
CA ARG A 149 -9.54 -5.71 -6.94
C ARG A 149 -10.88 -6.47 -6.92
N ASN A 150 -10.96 -7.60 -6.22
CA ASN A 150 -12.21 -8.34 -6.04
C ASN A 150 -13.08 -7.74 -4.92
N LEU A 151 -12.49 -7.04 -3.96
CA LEU A 151 -13.21 -6.48 -2.80
C LEU A 151 -13.76 -5.08 -3.05
N LEU A 152 -12.99 -4.20 -3.69
CA LEU A 152 -13.38 -2.81 -3.90
C LEU A 152 -14.03 -2.61 -5.27
N VAL A 153 -14.74 -1.48 -5.41
CA VAL A 153 -15.41 -1.12 -6.66
C VAL A 153 -14.38 -0.66 -7.67
N ARG A 154 -14.45 -1.21 -8.89
CA ARG A 154 -13.50 -0.93 -9.96
C ARG A 154 -13.94 0.30 -10.75
N PRO A 155 -13.06 1.28 -10.99
CA PRO A 155 -13.33 2.36 -11.92
C PRO A 155 -13.42 1.85 -13.35
N GLU A 156 -14.08 2.64 -14.19
CA GLU A 156 -13.97 2.49 -15.63
C GLU A 156 -12.56 2.83 -16.11
N LEU A 157 -12.09 2.19 -17.18
CA LEU A 157 -10.73 2.39 -17.68
C LEU A 157 -10.45 3.87 -18.04
N GLY A 158 -11.47 4.60 -18.51
CA GLY A 158 -11.36 6.03 -18.83
C GLY A 158 -11.16 6.92 -17.60
N GLU A 159 -11.62 6.50 -16.42
CA GLU A 159 -11.46 7.26 -15.17
C GLU A 159 -10.01 7.20 -14.64
N LEU A 160 -9.24 6.16 -14.99
CA LEU A 160 -7.91 5.89 -14.43
C LEU A 160 -6.87 6.98 -14.75
N ARG A 161 -6.95 7.61 -15.92
CA ARG A 161 -6.00 8.67 -16.32
C ARG A 161 -6.12 9.93 -15.47
N ASN A 162 -7.30 10.15 -14.88
CA ASN A 162 -7.61 11.32 -14.05
C ASN A 162 -7.83 10.92 -12.58
N PHE A 163 -7.43 9.70 -12.20
CA PHE A 163 -7.63 9.20 -10.85
C PHE A 163 -6.68 9.92 -9.89
N VAL A 164 -7.24 10.53 -8.84
CA VAL A 164 -6.50 11.21 -7.78
C VAL A 164 -6.90 10.54 -6.46
N PRO A 165 -6.00 9.81 -5.79
CA PRO A 165 -6.35 9.08 -4.59
C PRO A 165 -6.64 10.04 -3.44
N GLU A 166 -7.72 9.76 -2.72
CA GLU A 166 -8.01 10.36 -1.42
C GLU A 166 -7.28 9.53 -0.36
N LEU A 167 -7.56 8.23 -0.29
CA LEU A 167 -6.91 7.29 0.61
C LEU A 167 -5.81 6.51 -0.12
N THR A 168 -4.63 6.39 0.51
CA THR A 168 -3.60 5.46 0.03
C THR A 168 -3.36 4.35 1.03
N ILE A 169 -3.41 3.11 0.54
CA ILE A 169 -3.08 1.89 1.27
C ILE A 169 -1.73 1.37 0.78
N VAL A 170 -0.82 1.05 1.70
CA VAL A 170 0.46 0.40 1.37
C VAL A 170 0.58 -0.92 2.10
N ASP A 171 0.75 -2.00 1.33
CA ASP A 171 0.88 -3.37 1.81
C ASP A 171 2.23 -3.94 1.37
N LEU A 172 3.15 -4.06 2.33
CA LEU A 172 4.50 -4.60 2.15
C LEU A 172 4.71 -5.74 3.15
N PRO A 173 4.20 -6.95 2.83
CA PRO A 173 4.16 -8.05 3.78
C PRO A 173 5.55 -8.49 4.26
N SER A 174 6.58 -8.30 3.44
CA SER A 174 7.96 -8.63 3.77
C SER A 174 8.65 -7.66 4.74
N PHE A 175 8.07 -6.48 4.99
CA PHE A 175 8.61 -5.53 5.96
C PHE A 175 8.49 -6.09 7.37
N LYS A 176 9.37 -5.66 8.30
CA LYS A 176 9.26 -6.02 9.72
C LYS A 176 9.53 -4.78 10.55
N ALA A 177 8.55 -4.40 11.36
CA ALA A 177 8.70 -3.30 12.28
C ALA A 177 9.63 -3.70 13.44
N ASP A 178 10.48 -2.78 13.86
CA ASP A 178 11.28 -2.88 15.07
C ASP A 178 10.49 -2.26 16.23
N PRO A 179 10.07 -3.05 17.24
CA PRO A 179 9.34 -2.55 18.39
C PRO A 179 10.01 -1.38 19.11
N ALA A 180 11.34 -1.43 19.25
CA ALA A 180 12.09 -0.46 20.02
C ALA A 180 12.19 0.88 19.28
N ARG A 181 12.27 0.82 17.94
CA ARG A 181 12.39 2.01 17.08
C ARG A 181 11.03 2.63 16.74
N HIS A 182 10.04 1.79 16.42
CA HIS A 182 8.74 2.24 15.93
C HIS A 182 7.69 2.39 17.05
N GLY A 183 7.95 1.86 18.25
CA GLY A 183 7.01 1.91 19.37
C GLY A 183 5.78 1.02 19.19
N VAL A 184 5.91 -0.03 18.37
CA VAL A 184 4.85 -0.98 18.03
C VAL A 184 5.18 -2.38 18.55
N ARG A 185 4.28 -3.36 18.46
CA ARG A 185 4.53 -4.72 18.99
C ARG A 185 5.32 -5.64 18.04
N GLY A 186 6.12 -5.08 17.13
CA GLY A 186 6.96 -5.79 16.15
C GLY A 186 6.21 -6.34 14.93
N ARG A 187 4.88 -6.48 15.05
CA ARG A 187 3.93 -6.68 13.95
C ARG A 187 3.08 -5.42 13.84
N LEU A 188 2.63 -5.09 12.63
CA LEU A 188 2.09 -3.75 12.43
C LEU A 188 1.05 -3.60 11.32
N GLU A 189 -0.16 -3.23 11.72
CA GLU A 189 -1.17 -2.57 10.89
C GLU A 189 -1.35 -1.13 11.41
N ILE A 190 -1.11 -0.10 10.59
CA ILE A 190 -1.41 1.29 10.97
C ILE A 190 -2.52 1.84 10.09
N LYS A 191 -3.56 2.35 10.73
CA LYS A 191 -4.56 3.20 10.08
C LYS A 191 -4.32 4.62 10.55
N ASP A 192 -3.81 5.48 9.68
CA ASP A 192 -3.90 6.90 9.94
C ASP A 192 -5.28 7.40 9.49
N CYS A 193 -6.11 7.74 10.47
CA CYS A 193 -7.40 8.36 10.24
C CYS A 193 -7.33 9.87 10.52
N GLY A 194 -6.24 10.54 10.16
CA GLY A 194 -6.08 11.99 10.26
C GLY A 194 -6.21 12.68 8.91
N VAL A 195 -7.29 13.44 8.72
CA VAL A 195 -7.32 14.54 7.74
C VAL A 195 -7.25 15.84 8.54
N PRO A 196 -6.36 16.81 8.28
CA PRO A 196 -5.20 16.82 7.39
C PRO A 196 -3.89 17.05 8.17
N CYS A 197 -2.85 16.22 7.98
CA CYS A 197 -1.49 16.60 8.37
C CYS A 197 -0.48 16.36 7.23
N ARG A 198 0.01 17.50 6.73
CA ARG A 198 1.05 17.80 5.73
C ARG A 198 0.83 17.39 4.27
N PRO A 199 0.76 18.37 3.35
CA PRO A 199 0.82 18.10 1.93
C PRO A 199 2.24 17.70 1.55
N LEU A 200 2.39 16.49 1.00
CA LEU A 200 3.29 16.32 -0.14
C LEU A 200 2.57 16.37 -1.49
N ASN A 201 1.22 16.50 -1.54
CA ASN A 201 0.38 17.00 -2.66
C ASN A 201 -1.12 16.67 -2.48
N GLY A 202 -1.75 17.06 -1.37
CA GLY A 202 -3.24 17.16 -1.29
C GLY A 202 -4.09 15.88 -1.24
N GLY A 203 -3.52 14.70 -0.98
CA GLY A 203 -4.28 13.46 -0.71
C GLY A 203 -4.75 13.36 0.75
N LYS A 204 -5.94 12.80 0.99
CA LYS A 204 -6.61 12.71 2.31
C LYS A 204 -6.64 11.27 2.85
N GLY A 205 -5.66 10.92 3.69
CA GLY A 205 -5.68 9.71 4.53
C GLY A 205 -4.64 8.65 4.14
N TRP A 206 -3.96 8.11 5.15
CA TRP A 206 -2.93 7.08 4.99
C TRP A 206 -3.35 5.80 5.70
N ALA A 207 -3.23 4.64 5.06
CA ALA A 207 -3.35 3.36 5.74
C ALA A 207 -2.16 2.48 5.37
N VAL A 208 -1.26 2.25 6.32
CA VAL A 208 -0.16 1.31 6.16
C VAL A 208 -0.69 -0.06 6.57
N ALA A 209 -1.06 -0.89 5.60
CA ALA A 209 -1.60 -2.21 5.84
C ALA A 209 -0.52 -3.28 5.74
N SER A 210 0.10 -3.58 6.87
CA SER A 210 0.58 -4.90 7.28
C SER A 210 1.85 -5.52 6.67
N THR A 211 2.57 -6.14 7.59
CA THR A 211 3.68 -7.08 7.41
C THR A 211 3.15 -8.51 7.52
N TYR A 212 2.74 -9.16 6.41
CA TYR A 212 2.38 -10.58 6.42
C TYR A 212 3.53 -11.47 5.97
N ARG A 213 3.95 -12.37 6.85
CA ARG A 213 4.87 -13.45 6.48
C ARG A 213 4.10 -14.54 5.72
N THR A 214 4.48 -14.80 4.48
CA THR A 214 4.32 -16.11 3.84
C THR A 214 5.43 -17.07 4.26
#